data_AF-A0A9D8SPW2-F1
#
_entry.id   AF-A0A9D8SPW2-F1
#
_cell.length_a   1.000
_cell.length_b   1.000
_cell.length_c   1.000
_cell.angle_alpha   90.00
_cell.angle_beta   90.00
_cell.angle_gamma   90.00
#
_symmetry.space_group_name_H-M   'P 1'
#
loop_
_entity.id
_entity.type
_entity.pdbx_description
1 polymer ?
#
loop_
_entity_poly.entity_id
_entity_poly.type
_entity_poly.pdbx_seq_one_letter_code
_entity_poly.pdbx_strand_id
1 'polypeptide(L)'
;TGSTLSLGENASLGNNSDTLPAVKLTGAELNLANNKIGETHIGSLNSIRSDLRVDVDLENKQADMLYVHGNVEGQTNVILNLGEDASLTEALQLAFVQSENDMTGNADSFSIYRMMRSPFDVDVAFVQTGENKNQWLLDMEGQAPEPDPEPEPTPDPEPEPAPDPEPEPKPTPKPLHRLTPEALTYLSLPSVVIEQSRYVSRNVLDKADQNAFWAESDKPKTWVDVQGRSANYDKKLDIDADVWGIDAGATLGGDASNSYGVFASYRKGNYDIGHKFGDYYSKTSSDVDVSSYLLGGYYTKKYNNLRLATDVFAGRQSLDVKTHDGVTTKTSANELGFGARAYGFAYQNNAFGVKPFAGLSYHYYDIKSLKDDFAKKAAYDDLSHLELELGAQFAYDFESGLRAYLTPSLIQNITSGDDVKITNLDKVNSAYEDDLLVKTEFRIGYDFSESSNAGAFINYTYGANYDAISAGLDVKYLF
;
A
#
# COMPACT_ATOMS: atom_id res chain seq x y z
N THR A 1 -54.79 -4.23 9.08
CA THR A 1 -53.81 -5.09 8.40
C THR A 1 -52.87 -4.18 7.64
N GLY A 2 -51.85 -3.64 8.31
CA GLY A 2 -50.83 -2.83 7.66
C GLY A 2 -50.03 -3.75 6.76
N SER A 3 -50.03 -3.50 5.45
CA SER A 3 -49.13 -4.17 4.52
C SER A 3 -47.70 -3.84 4.93
N THR A 4 -46.82 -4.82 4.93
CA THR A 4 -45.37 -4.61 5.03
C THR A 4 -44.80 -4.89 3.64
N LEU A 5 -44.05 -3.93 3.09
CA LEU A 5 -43.25 -4.17 1.92
C LEU A 5 -41.95 -4.84 2.38
N SER A 6 -41.92 -6.16 2.33
CA SER A 6 -40.70 -6.94 2.56
C SER A 6 -39.89 -6.96 1.27
N LEU A 7 -38.77 -6.25 1.27
CA LEU A 7 -37.85 -6.22 0.14
C LEU A 7 -36.75 -7.26 0.38
N GLY A 8 -36.79 -8.34 -0.41
CA GLY A 8 -35.77 -9.39 -0.42
C GLY A 8 -34.76 -9.26 -1.57
N GLU A 9 -34.93 -8.24 -2.43
CA GLU A 9 -34.05 -7.87 -3.55
C GLU A 9 -34.02 -6.32 -3.65
N ASN A 10 -33.05 -5.77 -4.38
CA ASN A 10 -32.87 -4.32 -4.56
C ASN A 10 -34.17 -3.65 -5.02
N ALA A 11 -34.61 -2.62 -4.30
CA ALA A 11 -35.83 -1.88 -4.63
C ALA A 11 -35.50 -0.41 -4.85
N SER A 12 -35.94 0.12 -5.97
CA SER A 12 -35.91 1.56 -6.22
C SER A 12 -37.27 2.16 -5.89
N LEU A 13 -37.28 3.11 -4.97
CA LEU A 13 -38.44 3.95 -4.71
C LEU A 13 -38.10 5.32 -5.30
N GLY A 14 -38.87 5.72 -6.31
CA GLY A 14 -38.79 7.10 -6.81
C GLY A 14 -39.47 8.07 -5.85
N ASN A 15 -39.31 9.37 -6.13
CA ASN A 15 -39.98 10.43 -5.39
C ASN A 15 -41.50 10.19 -5.34
N ASN A 16 -42.07 10.18 -4.13
CA ASN A 16 -43.48 9.93 -3.93
C ASN A 16 -44.00 10.72 -2.74
N SER A 17 -45.11 11.45 -2.92
CA SER A 17 -45.80 12.17 -1.85
C SER A 17 -46.69 11.26 -0.98
N ASP A 18 -47.09 10.10 -1.49
CA ASP A 18 -47.95 9.17 -0.76
C ASP A 18 -47.12 8.29 0.19
N THR A 19 -47.55 8.19 1.45
CA THR A 19 -46.89 7.32 2.44
C THR A 19 -47.02 5.86 2.05
N LEU A 20 -45.90 5.25 1.67
CA LEU A 20 -45.80 3.83 1.44
C LEU A 20 -45.93 3.05 2.77
N PRO A 21 -46.30 1.76 2.73
CA PRO A 21 -46.40 0.95 3.94
C PRO A 21 -45.03 0.75 4.64
N ALA A 22 -45.02 0.06 5.77
CA ALA A 22 -43.77 -0.26 6.48
C ALA A 22 -42.80 -1.03 5.57
N VAL A 23 -41.53 -0.63 5.57
CA VAL A 23 -40.47 -1.23 4.77
C VAL A 23 -39.59 -2.10 5.65
N LYS A 24 -39.39 -3.35 5.25
CA LYS A 24 -38.42 -4.25 5.87
C LYS A 24 -37.31 -4.60 4.88
N LEU A 25 -36.07 -4.30 5.25
CA LEU A 25 -34.86 -4.59 4.50
C LEU A 25 -34.06 -5.68 5.20
N THR A 26 -33.62 -6.70 4.47
CA THR A 26 -32.76 -7.76 5.01
C THR A 26 -31.74 -8.18 3.96
N GLY A 27 -30.52 -7.66 4.03
CA GLY A 27 -29.52 -7.86 2.98
C GLY A 27 -29.89 -7.20 1.66
N ALA A 28 -30.73 -6.15 1.67
CA ALA A 28 -31.28 -5.53 0.48
C ALA A 28 -30.89 -4.04 0.40
N GLU A 29 -30.94 -3.47 -0.80
CA GLU A 29 -30.76 -2.03 -1.01
C GLU A 29 -32.11 -1.34 -1.23
N LEU A 30 -32.34 -0.24 -0.50
CA LEU A 30 -33.36 0.75 -0.80
C LEU A 30 -32.70 1.90 -1.56
N ASN A 31 -33.05 2.06 -2.83
CA ASN A 31 -32.45 3.08 -3.68
C ASN A 31 -33.43 4.24 -3.96
N LEU A 32 -33.17 5.39 -3.34
CA LEU A 32 -33.88 6.65 -3.60
C LEU A 32 -33.20 7.46 -4.71
N ALA A 33 -31.89 7.23 -4.91
CA ALA A 33 -31.07 7.93 -5.88
C ALA A 33 -31.56 7.71 -7.32
N ASN A 34 -32.10 8.77 -7.92
CA ASN A 34 -32.65 8.82 -9.26
C ASN A 34 -32.07 9.98 -10.12
N ASN A 35 -30.95 10.54 -9.66
CA ASN A 35 -30.29 11.76 -10.13
C ASN A 35 -31.16 13.03 -9.99
N LYS A 36 -32.10 13.05 -9.06
CA LYS A 36 -32.90 14.24 -8.72
C LYS A 36 -33.22 14.20 -7.23
N ILE A 37 -32.96 15.32 -6.57
CA ILE A 37 -33.38 15.55 -5.20
C ILE A 37 -34.89 15.38 -5.09
N GLY A 38 -35.33 14.60 -4.11
CA GLY A 38 -36.73 14.44 -3.79
C GLY A 38 -37.01 13.85 -2.43
N GLU A 39 -38.29 13.53 -2.23
CA GLU A 39 -38.81 13.07 -0.95
C GLU A 39 -39.47 11.71 -1.14
N THR A 40 -39.26 10.83 -0.17
CA THR A 40 -39.91 9.51 -0.09
C THR A 40 -40.52 9.34 1.28
N HIS A 41 -41.79 8.94 1.34
CA HIS A 41 -42.49 8.71 2.60
C HIS A 41 -42.78 7.21 2.81
N ILE A 42 -42.42 6.67 3.98
CA ILE A 42 -42.67 5.28 4.38
C ILE A 42 -43.28 5.18 5.78
N GLY A 43 -44.01 4.11 6.06
CA GLY A 43 -44.70 3.93 7.35
C GLY A 43 -43.76 3.65 8.53
N SER A 44 -42.75 2.80 8.35
CA SER A 44 -41.72 2.43 9.34
C SER A 44 -40.55 1.78 8.60
N LEU A 45 -39.35 1.79 9.17
CA LEU A 45 -38.16 1.14 8.61
C LEU A 45 -37.61 0.08 9.57
N ASN A 46 -37.50 -1.16 9.11
CA ASN A 46 -36.78 -2.21 9.82
C ASN A 46 -35.66 -2.72 8.93
N SER A 47 -34.41 -2.47 9.31
CA SER A 47 -33.22 -2.73 8.50
C SER A 47 -32.26 -3.72 9.17
N ILE A 48 -31.86 -4.73 8.43
CA ILE A 48 -30.88 -5.73 8.86
C ILE A 48 -29.82 -5.88 7.77
N ARG A 49 -28.60 -5.38 8.02
CA ARG A 49 -27.46 -5.46 7.06
C ARG A 49 -27.86 -5.00 5.66
N SER A 50 -28.44 -3.81 5.56
CA SER A 50 -29.07 -3.31 4.34
C SER A 50 -28.57 -1.91 4.03
N ASP A 51 -28.69 -1.52 2.76
CA ASP A 51 -28.14 -0.28 2.24
C ASP A 51 -29.26 0.69 1.86
N LEU A 52 -29.01 1.99 2.02
CA LEU A 52 -29.85 3.10 1.56
C LEU A 52 -29.01 3.95 0.60
N ARG A 53 -29.48 4.14 -0.63
CA ARG A 53 -28.87 5.09 -1.58
C ARG A 53 -29.67 6.38 -1.64
N VAL A 54 -28.97 7.50 -1.50
CA VAL A 54 -29.54 8.86 -1.55
C VAL A 54 -28.74 9.75 -2.49
N ASP A 55 -29.41 10.55 -3.32
CA ASP A 55 -28.76 11.62 -4.07
C ASP A 55 -28.43 12.79 -3.15
N VAL A 56 -27.28 13.42 -3.38
CA VAL A 56 -26.85 14.63 -2.68
C VAL A 56 -26.34 15.65 -3.69
N ASP A 57 -26.89 16.85 -3.59
CA ASP A 57 -26.50 18.03 -4.34
C ASP A 57 -25.76 18.99 -3.39
N LEU A 58 -24.43 18.93 -3.42
CA LEU A 58 -23.58 19.77 -2.59
C LEU A 58 -23.63 21.26 -3.00
N GLU A 59 -23.92 21.57 -4.27
CA GLU A 59 -23.98 22.95 -4.76
C GLU A 59 -25.22 23.66 -4.20
N ASN A 60 -26.36 22.99 -4.26
CA ASN A 60 -27.62 23.53 -3.74
C ASN A 60 -27.86 23.22 -2.27
N LYS A 61 -26.95 22.47 -1.62
CA LYS A 61 -27.05 22.06 -0.21
C LYS A 61 -28.35 21.29 0.06
N GLN A 62 -28.62 20.30 -0.77
CA GLN A 62 -29.82 19.47 -0.72
C GLN A 62 -29.46 17.98 -0.81
N ALA A 63 -30.30 17.13 -0.23
CA ALA A 63 -30.21 15.68 -0.33
C ALA A 63 -31.61 15.11 -0.51
N ASP A 64 -31.70 13.89 -1.03
CA ASP A 64 -32.94 13.12 -0.92
C ASP A 64 -33.34 13.00 0.55
N MET A 65 -34.65 13.13 0.80
CA MET A 65 -35.21 13.04 2.14
C MET A 65 -36.10 11.80 2.27
N LEU A 66 -35.73 10.90 3.18
CA LEU A 66 -36.58 9.79 3.59
C LEU A 66 -37.38 10.18 4.84
N TYR A 67 -38.70 10.29 4.71
CA TYR A 67 -39.62 10.50 5.81
C TYR A 67 -40.18 9.17 6.32
N VAL A 68 -39.92 8.86 7.58
CA VAL A 68 -40.41 7.65 8.26
C VAL A 68 -41.51 8.04 9.26
N HIS A 69 -42.75 7.63 9.01
CA HIS A 69 -43.90 8.00 9.84
C HIS A 69 -44.12 7.09 11.06
N GLY A 70 -43.09 6.34 11.45
CA GLY A 70 -43.08 5.42 12.58
C GLY A 70 -41.66 4.98 12.92
N ASN A 71 -41.52 3.81 13.54
CA ASN A 71 -40.24 3.34 14.06
C ASN A 71 -39.15 3.19 12.99
N VAL A 72 -37.93 3.59 13.35
CA VAL A 72 -36.68 3.20 12.68
C VAL A 72 -35.97 2.16 13.54
N GLU A 73 -35.79 0.95 13.02
CA GLU A 73 -35.22 -0.19 13.74
C GLU A 73 -34.06 -0.83 12.99
N GLY A 74 -33.03 -1.21 13.75
CA GLY A 74 -31.82 -1.82 13.21
C GLY A 74 -30.82 -0.80 12.69
N GLN A 75 -29.90 -1.26 11.83
CA GLN A 75 -28.83 -0.44 11.25
C GLN A 75 -28.91 -0.46 9.73
N THR A 76 -28.68 0.69 9.10
CA THR A 76 -28.69 0.86 7.65
C THR A 76 -27.40 1.56 7.22
N ASN A 77 -26.67 0.94 6.30
CA ASN A 77 -25.54 1.59 5.65
C ASN A 77 -26.07 2.59 4.62
N VAL A 78 -25.43 3.74 4.48
CA VAL A 78 -25.85 4.77 3.53
C VAL A 78 -24.78 4.96 2.47
N ILE A 79 -25.20 4.92 1.20
CA ILE A 79 -24.36 5.20 0.04
C ILE A 79 -24.83 6.53 -0.57
N LEU A 80 -23.97 7.54 -0.56
CA LEU A 80 -24.30 8.87 -1.09
C LEU A 80 -23.95 8.92 -2.57
N ASN A 81 -24.91 9.30 -3.41
CA ASN A 81 -24.69 9.56 -4.82
C ASN A 81 -24.51 11.06 -5.06
N LEU A 82 -23.26 11.48 -5.24
CA LEU A 82 -22.89 12.88 -5.48
C LEU A 82 -22.95 13.23 -6.97
N GLY A 83 -23.03 14.50 -7.35
CA GLY A 83 -22.82 14.93 -8.75
C GLY A 83 -21.43 14.55 -9.32
N GLU A 84 -21.22 14.64 -10.65
CA GLU A 84 -19.94 14.24 -11.28
C GLU A 84 -18.72 15.00 -10.76
N ASP A 85 -18.87 16.31 -10.55
CA ASP A 85 -17.79 17.21 -10.12
C ASP A 85 -17.95 17.66 -8.65
N ALA A 86 -18.73 16.92 -7.86
CA ALA A 86 -19.01 17.24 -6.48
C ALA A 86 -17.75 17.04 -5.61
N SER A 87 -17.21 18.13 -5.07
CA SER A 87 -16.09 18.12 -4.15
C SER A 87 -16.53 18.60 -2.77
N LEU A 88 -16.02 17.94 -1.73
CA LEU A 88 -16.30 18.27 -0.34
C LEU A 88 -15.28 19.30 0.13
N THR A 89 -15.60 20.58 -0.06
CA THR A 89 -14.69 21.69 0.29
C THR A 89 -15.12 22.46 1.53
N GLU A 90 -16.32 22.22 2.05
CA GLU A 90 -16.87 22.96 3.20
C GLU A 90 -17.60 22.03 4.16
N ALA A 91 -17.57 22.38 5.45
CA ALA A 91 -18.39 21.74 6.46
C ALA A 91 -19.87 21.98 6.13
N LEU A 92 -20.66 20.91 6.13
CA LEU A 92 -22.06 20.93 5.74
C LEU A 92 -22.85 19.90 6.55
N GLN A 93 -24.01 20.33 7.04
CA GLN A 93 -24.99 19.46 7.67
C GLN A 93 -26.23 19.37 6.79
N LEU A 94 -26.49 18.20 6.20
CA LEU A 94 -27.66 17.93 5.36
C LEU A 94 -28.48 16.79 5.93
N ALA A 95 -29.73 17.08 6.29
CA ALA A 95 -30.66 16.01 6.67
C ALA A 95 -31.01 15.15 5.46
N PHE A 96 -30.99 13.82 5.64
CA PHE A 96 -31.36 12.84 4.61
C PHE A 96 -32.40 11.83 5.11
N VAL A 97 -32.63 11.74 6.42
CA VAL A 97 -33.73 11.00 7.03
C VAL A 97 -34.38 11.84 8.12
N GLN A 98 -35.71 11.82 8.16
CA GLN A 98 -36.50 12.35 9.25
C GLN A 98 -37.55 11.32 9.68
N SER A 99 -37.73 11.11 10.98
CA SER A 99 -38.78 10.26 11.52
C SER A 99 -39.75 11.00 12.43
N GLU A 100 -41.01 10.54 12.43
CA GLU A 100 -42.05 10.95 13.36
C GLU A 100 -42.73 9.72 13.98
N ASN A 101 -43.21 9.83 15.22
CA ASN A 101 -43.75 8.71 16.00
C ASN A 101 -42.75 7.55 16.14
N ASP A 102 -41.47 7.87 16.20
CA ASP A 102 -40.36 6.94 16.26
C ASP A 102 -39.86 6.78 17.69
N MET A 103 -40.01 5.57 18.23
CA MET A 103 -39.60 5.24 19.60
C MET A 103 -38.28 4.46 19.67
N THR A 104 -37.71 4.08 18.52
CA THR A 104 -36.59 3.13 18.45
C THR A 104 -35.36 3.68 17.73
N GLY A 105 -35.54 4.66 16.84
CA GLY A 105 -34.45 5.30 16.11
C GLY A 105 -33.44 5.97 17.04
N ASN A 106 -32.17 5.84 16.70
CA ASN A 106 -31.05 6.34 17.50
C ASN A 106 -29.83 6.62 16.61
N ALA A 107 -28.71 7.04 17.21
CA ALA A 107 -27.49 7.39 16.49
C ALA A 107 -26.92 6.25 15.64
N ASP A 108 -27.09 4.99 16.05
CA ASP A 108 -26.54 3.83 15.35
C ASP A 108 -27.44 3.36 14.19
N SER A 109 -28.61 3.99 14.00
CA SER A 109 -29.57 3.57 12.98
C SER A 109 -29.05 3.74 11.56
N PHE A 110 -28.17 4.72 11.32
CA PHE A 110 -27.58 4.98 10.01
C PHE A 110 -26.08 5.27 10.13
N SER A 111 -25.30 4.73 9.20
CA SER A 111 -23.87 5.04 9.04
C SER A 111 -23.54 5.24 7.57
N ILE A 112 -22.67 6.19 7.25
CA ILE A 112 -22.18 6.33 5.86
C ILE A 112 -21.22 5.17 5.58
N TYR A 113 -21.52 4.42 4.53
CA TYR A 113 -20.61 3.39 4.04
C TYR A 113 -19.69 3.98 2.98
N ARG A 114 -20.24 4.57 1.91
CA ARG A 114 -19.44 5.16 0.83
C ARG A 114 -20.13 6.31 0.13
N MET A 115 -19.32 7.20 -0.42
CA MET A 115 -19.76 8.22 -1.36
C MET A 115 -19.31 7.87 -2.78
N MET A 116 -20.24 7.89 -3.73
CA MET A 116 -19.92 7.69 -5.13
C MET A 116 -19.00 8.81 -5.60
N ARG A 117 -17.91 8.46 -6.30
CA ARG A 117 -16.91 9.36 -6.90
C ARG A 117 -16.09 10.21 -5.92
N SER A 118 -16.35 10.15 -4.61
CA SER A 118 -15.60 10.89 -3.60
C SER A 118 -14.69 9.97 -2.78
N PRO A 119 -13.43 10.36 -2.54
CA PRO A 119 -12.47 9.59 -1.74
C PRO A 119 -12.59 9.87 -0.25
N PHE A 120 -13.43 10.84 0.15
CA PHE A 120 -13.61 11.22 1.53
C PHE A 120 -14.55 10.26 2.26
N ASP A 121 -14.44 10.22 3.57
CA ASP A 121 -15.38 9.56 4.47
C ASP A 121 -15.98 10.62 5.42
N VAL A 122 -17.27 10.48 5.72
CA VAL A 122 -18.07 11.44 6.50
C VAL A 122 -18.93 10.70 7.51
N ASP A 123 -19.37 11.37 8.57
CA ASP A 123 -20.17 10.75 9.63
C ASP A 123 -21.66 11.11 9.51
N VAL A 124 -22.47 10.50 10.38
CA VAL A 124 -23.89 10.83 10.52
C VAL A 124 -24.10 11.46 11.89
N ALA A 125 -24.65 12.66 11.93
CA ALA A 125 -25.15 13.29 13.15
C ALA A 125 -26.60 12.89 13.40
N PHE A 126 -26.94 12.59 14.66
CA PHE A 126 -28.29 12.28 15.09
C PHE A 126 -28.85 13.39 15.97
N VAL A 127 -30.02 13.89 15.61
CA VAL A 127 -30.67 15.00 16.33
C VAL A 127 -32.11 14.61 16.65
N GLN A 128 -32.46 14.64 17.93
CA GLN A 128 -33.86 14.55 18.35
C GLN A 128 -34.49 15.95 18.28
N THR A 129 -35.48 16.11 17.40
CA THR A 129 -36.13 17.40 17.13
C THR A 129 -37.42 17.60 17.95
N GLY A 130 -37.91 16.54 18.58
CA GLY A 130 -39.08 16.58 19.46
C GLY A 130 -39.36 15.21 20.09
N GLU A 131 -40.46 15.11 20.83
CA GLU A 131 -40.90 13.83 21.40
C GLU A 131 -41.21 12.84 20.26
N ASN A 132 -40.47 11.72 20.22
CA ASN A 132 -40.52 10.70 19.17
C ASN A 132 -40.34 11.26 17.74
N LYS A 133 -39.54 12.31 17.59
CA LYS A 133 -39.15 12.89 16.29
C LYS A 133 -37.63 13.00 16.18
N ASN A 134 -37.06 12.35 15.17
CA ASN A 134 -35.62 12.27 14.98
C ASN A 134 -35.21 12.73 13.57
N GLN A 135 -33.97 13.19 13.44
CA GLN A 135 -33.33 13.50 12.17
C GLN A 135 -31.92 12.93 12.14
N TRP A 136 -31.52 12.43 10.97
CA TRP A 136 -30.15 12.02 10.68
C TRP A 136 -29.60 12.95 9.60
N LEU A 137 -28.45 13.54 9.90
CA LEU A 137 -27.78 14.52 9.05
C LEU A 137 -26.42 13.99 8.63
N LEU A 138 -26.03 14.26 7.39
CA LEU A 138 -24.65 14.12 6.95
C LEU A 138 -23.81 15.09 7.77
N ASP A 139 -22.77 14.59 8.41
CA ASP A 139 -21.82 15.40 9.17
C ASP A 139 -20.47 15.42 8.46
N MET A 140 -20.22 16.54 7.79
CA MET A 140 -19.01 16.79 7.02
C MET A 140 -18.05 17.71 7.79
N GLU A 141 -18.06 17.67 9.12
CA GLU A 141 -17.02 18.28 9.94
C GLU A 141 -15.67 17.62 9.63
N GLY A 142 -14.77 18.35 8.97
CA GLY A 142 -13.40 17.91 8.69
C GLY A 142 -12.50 17.82 9.94
N GLN A 143 -13.01 17.31 11.06
CA GLN A 143 -12.28 17.17 12.31
C GLN A 143 -12.06 15.70 12.66
N ALA A 144 -10.78 15.30 12.68
CA ALA A 144 -10.34 14.13 13.42
C ALA A 144 -10.47 14.39 14.93
N PRO A 145 -10.70 13.37 15.78
CA PRO A 145 -10.44 13.51 17.20
C PRO A 145 -8.98 13.91 17.42
N GLU A 146 -8.72 14.91 18.28
CA GLU A 146 -7.36 15.23 18.70
C GLU A 146 -6.69 13.97 19.28
N PRO A 147 -5.41 13.69 18.96
CA PRO A 147 -4.66 12.65 19.67
C PRO A 147 -4.62 13.01 21.15
N ASP A 148 -5.02 12.06 22.00
CA ASP A 148 -4.95 12.18 23.45
C ASP A 148 -3.51 12.59 23.84
N PRO A 149 -3.30 13.70 24.57
CA PRO A 149 -1.95 14.10 24.96
C PRO A 149 -1.30 12.97 25.76
N GLU A 150 -0.13 12.51 25.31
CA GLU A 150 0.71 11.62 26.13
C GLU A 150 0.90 12.25 27.51
N PRO A 151 0.80 11.46 28.60
CA PRO A 151 0.96 11.99 29.95
C PRO A 151 2.34 12.63 30.08
N GLU A 152 2.36 13.92 30.36
CA GLU A 152 3.60 14.65 30.64
C GLU A 152 4.37 13.96 31.79
N PRO A 153 5.68 13.70 31.65
CA PRO A 153 6.49 13.31 32.78
C PRO A 153 6.52 14.43 33.80
N THR A 154 6.13 14.13 35.04
CA THR A 154 6.20 15.07 36.17
C THR A 154 7.65 15.52 36.39
N PRO A 155 7.98 16.83 36.34
CA PRO A 155 9.30 17.33 36.71
C PRO A 155 9.48 17.30 38.24
N ASP A 156 10.68 16.89 38.68
CA ASP A 156 11.18 17.08 40.04
C ASP A 156 11.46 18.60 40.25
N PRO A 157 11.26 19.20 41.45
CA PRO A 157 11.35 20.64 41.64
C PRO A 157 12.77 21.21 41.43
N GLU A 158 12.81 22.34 40.73
CA GLU A 158 13.97 23.09 40.22
C GLU A 158 14.85 23.80 41.28
N PRO A 159 16.00 24.32 40.84
CA PRO A 159 16.37 25.72 41.08
C PRO A 159 16.24 26.59 39.82
N GLU A 160 15.52 27.71 39.94
CA GLU A 160 15.13 28.66 38.88
C GLU A 160 16.30 29.19 38.00
N PRO A 161 16.22 29.06 36.67
CA PRO A 161 16.92 29.91 35.70
C PRO A 161 16.01 31.02 35.12
N ALA A 162 16.65 32.05 34.57
CA ALA A 162 16.04 33.27 34.02
C ALA A 162 14.91 33.02 32.98
N PRO A 163 13.97 33.98 32.80
CA PRO A 163 12.81 33.80 31.92
C PRO A 163 13.22 33.55 30.46
N ASP A 164 12.79 32.41 29.95
CA ASP A 164 12.94 31.99 28.55
C ASP A 164 12.09 32.90 27.63
N PRO A 165 12.48 33.12 26.36
CA PRO A 165 11.64 33.82 25.40
C PRO A 165 10.33 33.05 25.19
N GLU A 166 9.21 33.77 25.02
CA GLU A 166 7.90 33.18 24.73
C GLU A 166 8.02 32.18 23.55
N PRO A 167 7.57 30.92 23.72
CA PRO A 167 7.53 29.96 22.64
C PRO A 167 6.67 30.51 21.51
N GLU A 168 7.20 30.51 20.28
CA GLU A 168 6.39 30.81 19.09
C GLU A 168 5.15 29.90 19.09
N PRO A 169 3.95 30.43 18.77
CA PRO A 169 2.74 29.63 18.75
C PRO A 169 2.94 28.44 17.83
N LYS A 170 2.80 27.22 18.36
CA LYS A 170 2.75 26.00 17.56
C LYS A 170 1.74 26.22 16.44
N PRO A 171 2.09 25.94 15.16
CA PRO A 171 1.10 25.99 14.09
C PRO A 171 -0.07 25.08 14.48
N THR A 172 -1.28 25.62 14.44
CA THR A 172 -2.51 24.83 14.56
C THR A 172 -2.42 23.64 13.62
N PRO A 173 -2.62 22.38 14.08
CA PRO A 173 -2.65 21.22 13.21
C PRO A 173 -3.63 21.50 12.06
N LYS A 174 -3.20 21.29 10.82
CA LYS A 174 -4.14 21.30 9.70
C LYS A 174 -5.18 20.20 9.97
N PRO A 175 -6.47 20.45 9.70
CA PRO A 175 -7.48 19.40 9.85
C PRO A 175 -7.08 18.19 9.02
N LEU A 176 -6.92 17.04 9.68
CA LEU A 176 -6.72 15.75 9.02
C LEU A 176 -7.97 15.43 8.21
N HIS A 177 -7.83 15.26 6.89
CA HIS A 177 -8.96 14.91 6.04
C HIS A 177 -9.16 13.39 6.06
N ARG A 178 -10.38 12.95 6.40
CA ARG A 178 -10.70 11.52 6.44
C ARG A 178 -10.95 10.99 5.03
N LEU A 179 -10.18 9.98 4.63
CA LEU A 179 -10.33 9.26 3.37
C LEU A 179 -10.94 7.89 3.61
N THR A 180 -11.53 7.31 2.56
CA THR A 180 -11.89 5.91 2.55
C THR A 180 -10.61 5.03 2.53
N PRO A 181 -10.64 3.83 3.13
CA PRO A 181 -9.47 2.94 3.17
C PRO A 181 -8.93 2.60 1.77
N GLU A 182 -9.81 2.42 0.77
CA GLU A 182 -9.37 2.14 -0.59
C GLU A 182 -8.66 3.33 -1.23
N ALA A 183 -9.09 4.58 -0.96
CA ALA A 183 -8.42 5.75 -1.49
C ALA A 183 -7.00 5.89 -0.91
N LEU A 184 -6.84 5.65 0.39
CA LEU A 184 -5.53 5.62 1.04
C LEU A 184 -4.65 4.50 0.51
N THR A 185 -5.23 3.33 0.21
CA THR A 185 -4.53 2.22 -0.44
C THR A 185 -4.12 2.52 -1.88
N TYR A 186 -4.92 3.28 -2.64
CA TYR A 186 -4.53 3.70 -3.98
C TYR A 186 -3.29 4.61 -3.95
N LEU A 187 -3.13 5.43 -2.90
CA LEU A 187 -1.92 6.21 -2.69
C LEU A 187 -0.69 5.32 -2.38
N SER A 188 -0.88 4.12 -1.85
CA SER A 188 0.22 3.21 -1.46
C SER A 188 0.82 2.42 -2.61
N LEU A 189 0.09 2.25 -3.72
CA LEU A 189 0.47 1.33 -4.78
C LEU A 189 1.87 1.57 -5.39
N PRO A 190 2.37 2.81 -5.54
CA PRO A 190 3.77 3.06 -5.93
C PRO A 190 4.79 2.36 -5.00
N SER A 191 4.61 2.48 -3.68
CA SER A 191 5.48 1.83 -2.68
C SER A 191 5.40 0.31 -2.76
N VAL A 192 4.19 -0.23 -2.95
CA VAL A 192 3.93 -1.67 -3.07
C VAL A 192 4.64 -2.28 -4.28
N VAL A 193 4.54 -1.66 -5.47
CA VAL A 193 5.15 -2.23 -6.69
C VAL A 193 6.68 -2.17 -6.68
N ILE A 194 7.24 -1.14 -6.03
CA ILE A 194 8.69 -1.03 -5.82
C ILE A 194 9.15 -2.15 -4.89
N GLU A 195 8.54 -2.31 -3.72
CA GLU A 195 9.00 -3.30 -2.73
C GLU A 195 8.90 -4.75 -3.25
N GLN A 196 7.85 -5.04 -4.03
CA GLN A 196 7.62 -6.35 -4.64
C GLN A 196 8.83 -6.87 -5.44
N SER A 197 9.58 -5.96 -6.06
CA SER A 197 10.64 -6.26 -7.04
C SER A 197 12.03 -5.73 -6.66
N ARG A 198 12.16 -4.91 -5.60
CA ARG A 198 13.40 -4.23 -5.17
C ARG A 198 14.66 -5.10 -5.20
N TYR A 199 14.57 -6.36 -4.81
CA TYR A 199 15.73 -7.26 -4.67
C TYR A 199 16.05 -8.12 -5.89
N VAL A 200 15.22 -8.11 -6.94
CA VAL A 200 15.39 -9.03 -8.10
C VAL A 200 16.75 -8.86 -8.76
N SER A 201 17.12 -7.63 -9.13
CA SER A 201 18.40 -7.36 -9.79
C SER A 201 19.57 -7.80 -8.91
N ARG A 202 19.59 -7.38 -7.64
CA ARG A 202 20.66 -7.73 -6.69
C ARG A 202 20.88 -9.25 -6.61
N ASN A 203 19.80 -10.01 -6.46
CA ASN A 203 19.87 -11.47 -6.41
C ASN A 203 20.44 -12.06 -7.69
N VAL A 204 19.88 -11.66 -8.83
CA VAL A 204 20.28 -12.14 -10.15
C VAL A 204 21.74 -11.83 -10.40
N LEU A 205 22.19 -10.59 -10.14
CA LEU A 205 23.58 -10.18 -10.33
C LEU A 205 24.55 -10.90 -9.40
N ASP A 206 24.13 -11.22 -8.17
CA ASP A 206 24.95 -11.99 -7.24
C ASP A 206 25.09 -13.46 -7.65
N LYS A 207 24.11 -14.03 -8.37
CA LYS A 207 24.22 -15.36 -8.99
C LYS A 207 24.93 -15.32 -10.34
N ALA A 208 24.74 -14.26 -11.11
CA ALA A 208 25.35 -14.04 -12.41
C ALA A 208 26.85 -13.82 -12.26
N ASP A 209 27.28 -12.95 -11.33
CA ASP A 209 28.68 -12.79 -10.98
C ASP A 209 29.19 -14.04 -10.27
N GLN A 210 30.34 -14.54 -10.71
CA GLN A 210 31.00 -15.66 -10.07
C GLN A 210 31.73 -15.13 -8.84
N ASN A 211 30.99 -14.76 -7.80
CA ASN A 211 31.43 -14.13 -6.53
C ASN A 211 32.52 -14.92 -5.76
N ALA A 212 33.65 -15.15 -6.40
CA ALA A 212 34.72 -15.99 -5.95
C ALA A 212 35.98 -15.16 -5.80
N PHE A 213 36.43 -15.09 -4.55
CA PHE A 213 37.76 -14.64 -4.18
C PHE A 213 38.83 -15.64 -4.64
N TRP A 214 38.50 -16.94 -4.66
CA TRP A 214 39.49 -18.01 -4.80
C TRP A 214 39.39 -18.87 -6.06
N ALA A 215 38.21 -18.95 -6.69
CA ALA A 215 38.02 -19.81 -7.86
C ALA A 215 37.02 -19.24 -8.87
N GLU A 216 37.53 -18.77 -10.01
CA GLU A 216 36.71 -18.49 -11.20
C GLU A 216 36.44 -19.81 -11.93
N SER A 217 35.23 -19.99 -12.47
CA SER A 217 34.86 -21.16 -13.27
C SER A 217 34.23 -20.71 -14.57
N ASP A 218 34.83 -21.04 -15.71
CA ASP A 218 34.31 -20.77 -17.05
C ASP A 218 33.13 -21.66 -17.45
N LYS A 219 32.67 -22.54 -16.55
CA LYS A 219 31.61 -23.50 -16.80
C LYS A 219 30.23 -22.85 -16.89
N PRO A 220 29.38 -23.29 -17.82
CA PRO A 220 27.95 -22.99 -17.77
C PRO A 220 27.40 -23.39 -16.40
N LYS A 221 26.45 -22.59 -15.91
CA LYS A 221 25.85 -22.78 -14.59
C LYS A 221 24.35 -22.61 -14.61
N THR A 222 23.66 -23.41 -13.82
CA THR A 222 22.28 -23.18 -13.43
C THR A 222 22.20 -22.85 -11.96
N TRP A 223 21.20 -22.07 -11.59
CA TRP A 223 20.98 -21.69 -10.20
C TRP A 223 19.49 -21.52 -9.92
N VAL A 224 19.13 -21.79 -8.68
CA VAL A 224 17.80 -21.54 -8.11
C VAL A 224 18.02 -20.87 -6.76
N ASP A 225 17.24 -19.83 -6.49
CA ASP A 225 17.22 -19.09 -5.23
C ASP A 225 15.77 -19.00 -4.75
N VAL A 226 15.54 -19.30 -3.47
CA VAL A 226 14.25 -19.10 -2.81
C VAL A 226 14.48 -18.21 -1.62
N GLN A 227 13.65 -17.18 -1.49
CA GLN A 227 13.82 -16.19 -0.44
C GLN A 227 12.50 -15.64 0.09
N GLY A 228 12.56 -15.14 1.32
CA GLY A 228 11.51 -14.38 1.98
C GLY A 228 12.06 -13.06 2.48
N ARG A 229 11.18 -12.06 2.53
CA ARG A 229 11.45 -10.71 3.01
C ARG A 229 10.25 -10.22 3.81
N SER A 230 10.53 -9.59 4.93
CA SER A 230 9.58 -8.81 5.70
C SER A 230 10.11 -7.39 5.81
N ALA A 231 9.31 -6.38 5.52
CA ALA A 231 9.69 -4.97 5.54
C ALA A 231 8.60 -4.11 6.18
N ASN A 232 9.01 -3.14 6.99
CA ASN A 232 8.15 -2.13 7.59
C ASN A 232 8.53 -0.74 7.06
N TYR A 233 7.50 0.04 6.74
CA TYR A 233 7.59 1.44 6.35
C TYR A 233 6.84 2.24 7.41
N ASP A 234 7.53 3.11 8.14
CA ASP A 234 6.93 4.06 9.10
C ASP A 234 7.13 5.48 8.57
N LYS A 235 6.61 5.72 7.36
CA LYS A 235 6.86 6.92 6.54
C LYS A 235 5.62 7.82 6.52
N LYS A 236 5.38 8.54 5.42
CA LYS A 236 4.06 9.13 5.14
C LYS A 236 2.93 8.12 5.30
N LEU A 237 3.18 6.85 4.98
CA LEU A 237 2.22 5.77 5.06
C LEU A 237 2.85 4.55 5.72
N ASP A 238 2.12 4.01 6.70
CA ASP A 238 2.50 2.78 7.37
C ASP A 238 2.22 1.59 6.44
N ILE A 239 3.25 0.81 6.12
CA ILE A 239 3.13 -0.40 5.29
C ILE A 239 3.95 -1.52 5.93
N ASP A 240 3.29 -2.63 6.24
CA ASP A 240 3.95 -3.89 6.55
C ASP A 240 3.89 -4.80 5.31
N ALA A 241 5.03 -5.35 4.90
CA ALA A 241 5.14 -6.11 3.66
C ALA A 241 5.84 -7.44 3.90
N ASP A 242 5.16 -8.53 3.54
CA ASP A 242 5.74 -9.88 3.51
C ASP A 242 5.78 -10.40 2.08
N VAL A 243 6.99 -10.57 1.54
CA VAL A 243 7.24 -10.98 0.16
C VAL A 243 8.11 -12.21 0.12
N TRP A 244 7.63 -13.28 -0.52
CA TRP A 244 8.45 -14.43 -0.86
C TRP A 244 8.60 -14.58 -2.37
N GLY A 245 9.68 -15.21 -2.80
CA GLY A 245 9.92 -15.46 -4.22
C GLY A 245 10.85 -16.62 -4.51
N ILE A 246 10.84 -16.98 -5.79
CA ILE A 246 11.77 -17.93 -6.39
C ILE A 246 12.36 -17.29 -7.64
N ASP A 247 13.69 -17.31 -7.71
CA ASP A 247 14.47 -16.88 -8.86
C ASP A 247 15.18 -18.11 -9.43
N ALA A 248 15.17 -18.29 -10.75
CA ALA A 248 15.90 -19.38 -11.40
C ALA A 248 16.57 -18.88 -12.68
N GLY A 249 17.79 -19.32 -12.93
CA GLY A 249 18.53 -18.88 -14.10
C GLY A 249 19.55 -19.87 -14.61
N ALA A 250 20.00 -19.61 -15.83
CA ALA A 250 20.98 -20.42 -16.54
C ALA A 250 21.92 -19.53 -17.35
N THR A 251 23.22 -19.83 -17.26
CA THR A 251 24.24 -19.24 -18.11
C THR A 251 24.25 -20.01 -19.43
N LEU A 252 23.99 -19.29 -20.53
CA LEU A 252 23.84 -19.88 -21.86
C LEU A 252 25.17 -19.99 -22.60
N GLY A 253 26.13 -19.13 -22.27
CA GLY A 253 27.44 -19.13 -22.90
C GLY A 253 28.36 -18.08 -22.30
N GLY A 254 29.65 -18.19 -22.64
CA GLY A 254 30.69 -17.33 -22.11
C GLY A 254 32.06 -18.03 -22.09
N ASP A 255 33.02 -17.31 -21.56
CA ASP A 255 34.36 -17.75 -21.22
C ASP A 255 34.77 -17.14 -19.86
N ALA A 256 36.03 -17.29 -19.46
CA ALA A 256 36.54 -16.76 -18.18
C ALA A 256 36.46 -15.21 -18.06
N SER A 257 36.27 -14.49 -19.16
CA SER A 257 36.23 -13.02 -19.22
C SER A 257 34.82 -12.44 -19.39
N ASN A 258 33.86 -13.22 -19.90
CA ASN A 258 32.49 -12.77 -20.10
C ASN A 258 31.50 -13.93 -20.06
N SER A 259 30.29 -13.71 -19.57
CA SER A 259 29.21 -14.69 -19.69
C SER A 259 27.85 -14.03 -19.80
N TYR A 260 26.91 -14.71 -20.43
CA TYR A 260 25.53 -14.27 -20.55
C TYR A 260 24.57 -15.39 -20.17
N GLY A 261 23.43 -15.01 -19.62
CA GLY A 261 22.41 -15.95 -19.21
C GLY A 261 21.03 -15.33 -19.19
N VAL A 262 20.07 -16.17 -18.84
CA VAL A 262 18.67 -15.82 -18.70
C VAL A 262 18.19 -16.20 -17.31
N PHE A 263 17.16 -15.52 -16.84
CA PHE A 263 16.51 -15.82 -15.57
C PHE A 263 15.01 -15.55 -15.64
N ALA A 264 14.27 -16.22 -14.76
CA ALA A 264 12.88 -15.93 -14.47
C ALA A 264 12.70 -15.76 -12.96
N SER A 265 11.77 -14.91 -12.57
CA SER A 265 11.42 -14.64 -11.17
C SER A 265 9.91 -14.72 -10.98
N TYR A 266 9.50 -15.35 -9.89
CA TYR A 266 8.13 -15.26 -9.38
C TYR A 266 8.16 -14.74 -7.94
N ARG A 267 7.28 -13.78 -7.64
CA ARG A 267 7.13 -13.22 -6.29
C ARG A 267 5.65 -13.22 -5.89
N LYS A 268 5.39 -13.51 -4.62
CA LYS A 268 4.08 -13.31 -3.98
C LYS A 268 4.29 -12.44 -2.75
N GLY A 269 3.58 -11.32 -2.72
CA GLY A 269 3.60 -10.37 -1.61
C GLY A 269 2.21 -10.22 -0.99
N ASN A 270 2.17 -9.98 0.30
CA ASN A 270 1.02 -9.50 1.05
C ASN A 270 1.45 -8.23 1.78
N TYR A 271 0.62 -7.20 1.72
CA TYR A 271 0.92 -5.87 2.23
C TYR A 271 -0.24 -5.40 3.08
N ASP A 272 0.04 -5.11 4.35
CA ASP A 272 -0.91 -4.48 5.25
C ASP A 272 -0.69 -2.97 5.18
N ILE A 273 -1.70 -2.26 4.72
CA ILE A 273 -1.68 -0.81 4.56
C ILE A 273 -2.34 -0.19 5.78
N GLY A 274 -1.58 0.64 6.49
CA GLY A 274 -2.04 1.38 7.64
C GLY A 274 -3.18 2.35 7.31
N HIS A 275 -3.62 3.04 8.34
CA HIS A 275 -4.81 3.91 8.29
C HIS A 275 -4.44 5.39 8.26
N LYS A 276 -3.17 5.75 8.01
CA LYS A 276 -2.68 7.12 7.99
C LYS A 276 -1.77 7.35 6.79
N PHE A 277 -2.00 8.43 6.05
CA PHE A 277 -1.17 8.92 4.96
C PHE A 277 -0.90 10.42 5.16
N GLY A 278 0.25 10.81 5.72
CA GLY A 278 0.55 12.22 6.01
C GLY A 278 -0.55 12.91 6.83
N ASP A 279 -1.22 13.89 6.22
CA ASP A 279 -2.37 14.63 6.79
C ASP A 279 -3.74 13.97 6.51
N TYR A 280 -3.77 12.73 6.02
CA TYR A 280 -4.98 11.94 5.77
C TYR A 280 -5.04 10.71 6.66
N TYR A 281 -6.25 10.24 6.95
CA TYR A 281 -6.45 8.99 7.70
C TYR A 281 -7.75 8.29 7.28
N SER A 282 -7.87 6.99 7.57
CA SER A 282 -9.06 6.18 7.32
C SER A 282 -9.56 5.49 8.61
N LYS A 283 -10.82 5.08 8.64
CA LYS A 283 -11.41 4.35 9.78
C LYS A 283 -10.83 2.94 9.98
N THR A 284 -10.26 2.36 8.92
CA THR A 284 -9.73 1.01 8.94
C THR A 284 -8.59 0.86 7.93
N SER A 285 -7.82 -0.21 8.06
CA SER A 285 -6.70 -0.59 7.20
C SER A 285 -7.17 -1.35 5.96
N SER A 286 -6.24 -1.67 5.08
CA SER A 286 -6.49 -2.49 3.89
C SER A 286 -5.33 -3.44 3.64
N ASP A 287 -5.60 -4.50 2.88
CA ASP A 287 -4.59 -5.45 2.42
C ASP A 287 -4.41 -5.32 0.91
N VAL A 288 -3.18 -5.52 0.43
CA VAL A 288 -2.88 -5.68 -0.99
C VAL A 288 -2.15 -7.01 -1.20
N ASP A 289 -2.76 -7.90 -1.97
CA ASP A 289 -2.10 -9.13 -2.41
C ASP A 289 -1.46 -8.90 -3.78
N VAL A 290 -0.16 -9.20 -3.92
CA VAL A 290 0.58 -9.00 -5.17
C VAL A 290 1.18 -10.30 -5.68
N SER A 291 1.05 -10.54 -6.98
CA SER A 291 1.77 -11.61 -7.68
C SER A 291 2.56 -11.01 -8.84
N SER A 292 3.86 -11.30 -8.92
CA SER A 292 4.76 -10.78 -9.97
C SER A 292 5.43 -11.91 -10.74
N TYR A 293 5.54 -11.73 -12.06
CA TYR A 293 6.26 -12.61 -12.97
C TYR A 293 7.21 -11.77 -13.81
N LEU A 294 8.51 -12.05 -13.70
CA LEU A 294 9.56 -11.33 -14.42
C LEU A 294 10.42 -12.30 -15.22
N LEU A 295 10.87 -11.85 -16.39
CA LEU A 295 11.80 -12.57 -17.24
C LEU A 295 12.90 -11.62 -17.70
N GLY A 296 14.14 -12.08 -17.66
CA GLY A 296 15.27 -11.25 -18.03
C GLY A 296 16.49 -12.00 -18.51
N GLY A 297 17.48 -11.20 -18.89
CA GLY A 297 18.82 -11.64 -19.24
C GLY A 297 19.84 -10.94 -18.36
N TYR A 298 20.97 -11.61 -18.13
CA TYR A 298 22.12 -11.03 -17.45
C TYR A 298 23.37 -11.21 -18.29
N TYR A 299 24.32 -10.31 -18.09
CA TYR A 299 25.63 -10.31 -18.71
C TYR A 299 26.69 -9.96 -17.68
N THR A 300 27.84 -10.63 -17.75
CA THR A 300 28.99 -10.32 -16.91
C THR A 300 30.22 -10.15 -17.77
N LYS A 301 31.12 -9.25 -17.35
CA LYS A 301 32.37 -8.99 -18.02
C LYS A 301 33.47 -8.59 -17.06
N LYS A 302 34.66 -9.12 -17.30
CA LYS A 302 35.89 -8.83 -16.57
C LYS A 302 36.78 -7.88 -17.40
N TYR A 303 37.18 -6.79 -16.78
CA TYR A 303 38.11 -5.78 -17.30
C TYR A 303 39.32 -5.70 -16.37
N ASN A 304 40.38 -6.48 -16.65
CA ASN A 304 41.53 -6.64 -15.74
C ASN A 304 41.07 -7.07 -14.34
N ASN A 305 41.13 -6.15 -13.36
CA ASN A 305 40.74 -6.38 -11.96
C ASN A 305 39.31 -5.89 -11.64
N LEU A 306 38.60 -5.29 -12.60
CA LEU A 306 37.22 -4.85 -12.47
C LEU A 306 36.28 -5.93 -13.02
N ARG A 307 35.27 -6.33 -12.27
CA ARG A 307 34.17 -7.16 -12.80
C ARG A 307 32.89 -6.34 -12.85
N LEU A 308 32.15 -6.45 -13.94
CA LEU A 308 30.86 -5.81 -14.14
C LEU A 308 29.82 -6.89 -14.41
N ALA A 309 28.73 -6.89 -13.65
CA ALA A 309 27.54 -7.68 -13.91
C ALA A 309 26.39 -6.72 -14.22
N THR A 310 25.56 -7.05 -15.21
CA THR A 310 24.40 -6.26 -15.60
C THR A 310 23.22 -7.16 -15.90
N ASP A 311 22.01 -6.68 -15.67
CA ASP A 311 20.78 -7.38 -16.04
C ASP A 311 19.79 -6.42 -16.69
N VAL A 312 18.87 -7.00 -17.46
CA VAL A 312 17.68 -6.34 -17.95
C VAL A 312 16.53 -7.32 -17.88
N PHE A 313 15.38 -6.86 -17.41
CA PHE A 313 14.20 -7.70 -17.28
C PHE A 313 12.93 -6.90 -17.46
N ALA A 314 11.86 -7.60 -17.79
CA ALA A 314 10.54 -7.03 -17.84
C ALA A 314 9.51 -8.03 -17.30
N GLY A 315 8.35 -7.52 -16.92
CA GLY A 315 7.26 -8.39 -16.52
C GLY A 315 6.04 -7.64 -16.04
N ARG A 316 5.22 -8.33 -15.24
CA ARG A 316 3.94 -7.81 -14.78
C ARG A 316 3.68 -8.19 -13.34
N GLN A 317 3.14 -7.23 -12.60
CA GLN A 317 2.61 -7.39 -11.27
C GLN A 317 1.08 -7.29 -11.32
N SER A 318 0.39 -8.22 -10.68
CA SER A 318 -1.06 -8.21 -10.47
C SER A 318 -1.34 -7.88 -9.01
N LEU A 319 -2.18 -6.87 -8.77
CA LEU A 319 -2.50 -6.35 -7.44
C LEU A 319 -3.99 -6.55 -7.15
N ASP A 320 -4.30 -7.21 -6.04
CA ASP A 320 -5.65 -7.38 -5.51
C ASP A 320 -5.77 -6.58 -4.20
N VAL A 321 -6.47 -5.45 -4.24
CA VAL A 321 -6.75 -4.58 -3.09
C VAL A 321 -8.01 -5.06 -2.37
N LYS A 322 -7.96 -5.14 -1.04
CA LYS A 322 -9.08 -5.49 -0.17
C LYS A 322 -9.08 -4.60 1.06
N THR A 323 -10.12 -3.81 1.26
CA THR A 323 -10.29 -3.06 2.50
C THR A 323 -10.93 -3.94 3.57
N HIS A 324 -10.63 -3.70 4.84
CA HIS A 324 -11.19 -4.48 5.95
C HIS A 324 -12.72 -4.28 6.12
N ASP A 325 -13.27 -3.21 5.54
CA ASP A 325 -14.71 -2.96 5.47
C ASP A 325 -15.37 -3.47 4.17
N GLY A 326 -14.65 -4.29 3.38
CA GLY A 326 -15.23 -5.17 2.36
C GLY A 326 -15.17 -4.69 0.91
N VAL A 327 -14.49 -3.58 0.62
CA VAL A 327 -14.29 -3.10 -0.76
C VAL A 327 -13.12 -3.84 -1.40
N THR A 328 -13.31 -4.31 -2.62
CA THR A 328 -12.24 -4.98 -3.37
C THR A 328 -12.00 -4.31 -4.70
N THR A 329 -10.76 -4.22 -5.15
CA THR A 329 -10.40 -3.66 -6.45
C THR A 329 -9.16 -4.33 -6.99
N LYS A 330 -9.04 -4.46 -8.30
CA LYS A 330 -7.88 -5.07 -8.94
C LYS A 330 -7.18 -4.08 -9.84
N THR A 331 -5.86 -4.13 -9.86
CA THR A 331 -5.05 -3.44 -10.86
C THR A 331 -3.81 -4.25 -11.21
N SER A 332 -2.96 -3.72 -12.07
CA SER A 332 -1.69 -4.32 -12.44
C SER A 332 -0.66 -3.26 -12.80
N ALA A 333 0.62 -3.60 -12.67
CA ALA A 333 1.72 -2.79 -13.15
C ALA A 333 2.55 -3.58 -14.16
N ASN A 334 2.94 -2.94 -15.26
CA ASN A 334 4.03 -3.45 -16.10
C ASN A 334 5.35 -2.94 -15.53
N GLU A 335 6.39 -3.76 -15.60
CA GLU A 335 7.71 -3.43 -15.05
C GLU A 335 8.80 -3.60 -16.13
N LEU A 336 9.75 -2.67 -16.15
CA LEU A 336 11.03 -2.79 -16.85
C LEU A 336 12.15 -2.47 -15.85
N GLY A 337 13.09 -3.39 -15.68
CA GLY A 337 14.21 -3.24 -14.76
C GLY A 337 15.56 -3.34 -15.46
N PHE A 338 16.53 -2.61 -14.92
CA PHE A 338 17.94 -2.65 -15.30
C PHE A 338 18.82 -2.63 -14.05
N GLY A 339 19.72 -3.59 -13.95
CA GLY A 339 20.72 -3.67 -12.90
C GLY A 339 22.14 -3.53 -13.43
N ALA A 340 23.02 -2.93 -12.64
CA ALA A 340 24.46 -3.06 -12.83
C ALA A 340 25.19 -3.12 -11.49
N ARG A 341 26.17 -4.01 -11.37
CA ARG A 341 27.04 -4.13 -10.20
C ARG A 341 28.49 -4.30 -10.63
N ALA A 342 29.33 -3.41 -10.15
CA ALA A 342 30.75 -3.37 -10.43
C ALA A 342 31.55 -3.70 -9.16
N TYR A 343 32.53 -4.57 -9.30
CA TYR A 343 33.40 -5.00 -8.22
C TYR A 343 34.84 -4.61 -8.51
N GLY A 344 35.43 -3.85 -7.59
CA GLY A 344 36.77 -3.29 -7.73
C GLY A 344 37.90 -4.22 -7.30
N PHE A 345 39.09 -3.65 -7.18
CA PHE A 345 40.30 -4.34 -6.72
C PHE A 345 40.06 -5.06 -5.40
N ALA A 346 40.20 -6.39 -5.42
CA ALA A 346 40.10 -7.21 -4.23
C ALA A 346 41.49 -7.39 -3.59
N TYR A 347 41.63 -7.13 -2.29
CA TYR A 347 42.74 -7.68 -1.52
C TYR A 347 42.40 -9.11 -1.15
N GLN A 348 43.34 -10.04 -1.33
CA GLN A 348 43.05 -11.46 -1.17
C GLN A 348 44.31 -12.26 -0.77
N ASN A 349 44.21 -13.09 0.27
CA ASN A 349 45.17 -14.13 0.67
C ASN A 349 44.46 -15.49 0.86
N ASN A 350 45.15 -16.61 1.04
CA ASN A 350 44.51 -17.94 1.05
C ASN A 350 43.24 -18.12 1.90
N ALA A 351 43.08 -17.38 3.00
CA ALA A 351 41.93 -17.50 3.89
C ALA A 351 40.96 -16.32 3.82
N PHE A 352 41.41 -15.13 3.43
CA PHE A 352 40.63 -13.89 3.58
C PHE A 352 40.70 -12.98 2.37
N GLY A 353 39.54 -12.44 1.99
CA GLY A 353 39.39 -11.54 0.87
C GLY A 353 38.48 -10.35 1.17
N VAL A 354 38.76 -9.20 0.56
CA VAL A 354 37.92 -8.00 0.62
C VAL A 354 37.73 -7.44 -0.78
N LYS A 355 36.49 -7.20 -1.20
CA LYS A 355 36.13 -6.68 -2.52
C LYS A 355 35.17 -5.49 -2.36
N PRO A 356 35.60 -4.24 -2.66
CA PRO A 356 34.69 -3.11 -2.72
C PRO A 356 33.78 -3.25 -3.94
N PHE A 357 32.58 -2.68 -3.86
CA PHE A 357 31.63 -2.70 -4.96
C PHE A 357 30.78 -1.43 -5.03
N ALA A 358 30.29 -1.17 -6.22
CA ALA A 358 29.26 -0.18 -6.50
C ALA A 358 28.16 -0.85 -7.34
N GLY A 359 26.91 -0.60 -6.99
CA GLY A 359 25.74 -1.11 -7.69
C GLY A 359 24.76 0.00 -8.01
N LEU A 360 23.95 -0.24 -9.04
CA LEU A 360 22.76 0.52 -9.31
C LEU A 360 21.64 -0.42 -9.75
N SER A 361 20.41 -0.12 -9.36
CA SER A 361 19.21 -0.80 -9.84
C SER A 361 18.19 0.26 -10.24
N TYR A 362 17.72 0.20 -11.47
CA TYR A 362 16.69 1.08 -12.00
C TYR A 362 15.46 0.27 -12.35
N HIS A 363 14.29 0.73 -11.93
CA HIS A 363 13.01 0.14 -12.25
C HIS A 363 12.06 1.21 -12.77
N TYR A 364 11.35 0.89 -13.85
CA TYR A 364 10.26 1.66 -14.39
C TYR A 364 8.96 0.85 -14.24
N TYR A 365 7.91 1.50 -13.76
CA TYR A 365 6.59 0.91 -13.56
C TYR A 365 5.50 1.73 -14.25
N ASP A 366 4.67 1.03 -15.01
CA ASP A 366 3.44 1.55 -15.61
C ASP A 366 2.26 0.93 -14.87
N ILE A 367 1.84 1.60 -13.80
CA ILE A 367 0.70 1.19 -12.95
C ILE A 367 -0.59 1.55 -13.67
N LYS A 368 -1.44 0.55 -13.94
CA LYS A 368 -2.71 0.78 -14.62
C LYS A 368 -3.67 1.54 -13.73
N SER A 369 -4.30 2.56 -14.33
CA SER A 369 -5.43 3.24 -13.70
C SER A 369 -6.53 2.25 -13.36
N LEU A 370 -7.19 2.46 -12.23
CA LEU A 370 -8.29 1.63 -11.76
C LEU A 370 -9.56 2.46 -11.59
N LYS A 371 -10.69 1.77 -11.57
CA LYS A 371 -11.98 2.31 -11.16
C LYS A 371 -12.65 1.30 -10.23
N ASP A 372 -13.06 1.76 -9.05
CA ASP A 372 -13.73 0.93 -8.06
C ASP A 372 -15.26 0.86 -8.25
N ASP A 373 -15.92 0.06 -7.42
CA ASP A 373 -17.37 -0.12 -7.43
C ASP A 373 -18.14 1.15 -7.02
N PHE A 374 -17.47 2.09 -6.35
CA PHE A 374 -17.99 3.41 -5.98
C PHE A 374 -17.61 4.50 -6.99
N ALA A 375 -17.16 4.11 -8.17
CA ALA A 375 -16.78 4.96 -9.28
C ALA A 375 -15.63 5.95 -9.01
N LYS A 376 -14.83 5.76 -7.96
CA LYS A 376 -13.56 6.46 -7.78
C LYS A 376 -12.58 5.94 -8.82
N LYS A 377 -11.82 6.84 -9.44
CA LYS A 377 -10.77 6.50 -10.39
C LYS A 377 -9.44 6.90 -9.78
N ALA A 378 -8.47 6.00 -9.80
CA ALA A 378 -7.09 6.32 -9.49
C ALA A 378 -6.24 6.21 -10.75
N ALA A 379 -5.44 7.22 -11.03
CA ALA A 379 -4.50 7.27 -12.13
C ALA A 379 -3.10 7.59 -11.58
N TYR A 380 -2.10 7.01 -12.24
CA TYR A 380 -0.71 7.04 -11.82
C TYR A 380 0.13 7.63 -12.94
N ASP A 381 1.12 8.43 -12.57
CA ASP A 381 2.16 8.83 -13.51
C ASP A 381 3.15 7.67 -13.72
N ASP A 382 4.01 7.82 -14.72
CA ASP A 382 5.06 6.86 -15.04
C ASP A 382 6.12 6.82 -13.93
N LEU A 383 6.10 5.76 -13.12
CA LEU A 383 6.93 5.64 -11.93
C LEU A 383 8.34 5.15 -12.28
N SER A 384 9.36 5.86 -11.80
CA SER A 384 10.77 5.50 -11.95
C SER A 384 11.45 5.46 -10.58
N HIS A 385 12.17 4.39 -10.30
CA HIS A 385 12.88 4.16 -9.04
C HIS A 385 14.32 3.74 -9.30
N LEU A 386 15.27 4.46 -8.70
CA LEU A 386 16.70 4.20 -8.79
C LEU A 386 17.26 3.92 -7.40
N GLU A 387 17.93 2.79 -7.22
CA GLU A 387 18.80 2.53 -6.07
C GLU A 387 20.26 2.63 -6.49
N LEU A 388 21.07 3.31 -5.68
CA LEU A 388 22.53 3.32 -5.77
C LEU A 388 23.09 2.63 -4.53
N GLU A 389 23.93 1.61 -4.70
CA GLU A 389 24.49 0.83 -3.60
C GLU A 389 26.02 0.93 -3.59
N LEU A 390 26.62 1.24 -2.44
CA LEU A 390 28.06 1.25 -2.24
C LEU A 390 28.41 0.39 -1.04
N GLY A 391 29.40 -0.50 -1.17
CA GLY A 391 29.78 -1.35 -0.06
C GLY A 391 31.07 -2.12 -0.26
N ALA A 392 31.34 -3.02 0.67
CA ALA A 392 32.46 -3.94 0.60
C ALA A 392 32.03 -5.33 1.05
N GLN A 393 32.46 -6.35 0.33
CA GLN A 393 32.27 -7.74 0.70
C GLN A 393 33.55 -8.28 1.32
N PHE A 394 33.44 -8.79 2.53
CA PHE A 394 34.50 -9.49 3.25
C PHE A 394 34.21 -10.98 3.17
N ALA A 395 35.21 -11.79 2.82
CA ALA A 395 35.06 -13.23 2.71
C ALA A 395 36.14 -13.96 3.52
N TYR A 396 35.74 -15.08 4.10
CA TYR A 396 36.63 -16.01 4.79
C TYR A 396 36.41 -17.43 4.28
N ASP A 397 37.49 -18.11 3.89
CA ASP A 397 37.50 -19.52 3.51
C ASP A 397 38.02 -20.36 4.68
N PHE A 398 37.24 -21.35 5.10
CA PHE A 398 37.59 -22.24 6.20
C PHE A 398 38.42 -23.45 5.75
N GLU A 399 38.79 -23.54 4.47
CA GLU A 399 39.53 -24.65 3.86
C GLU A 399 38.82 -26.02 3.97
N SER A 400 37.55 -26.03 4.38
CA SER A 400 36.70 -27.21 4.55
C SER A 400 35.63 -27.36 3.46
N GLY A 401 35.67 -26.48 2.45
CA GLY A 401 34.58 -26.27 1.49
C GLY A 401 33.52 -25.28 1.97
N LEU A 402 33.60 -24.82 3.23
CA LEU A 402 32.75 -23.77 3.79
C LEU A 402 33.39 -22.39 3.59
N ARG A 403 32.58 -21.41 3.16
CA ARG A 403 32.96 -20.01 3.04
C ARG A 403 31.92 -19.12 3.70
N ALA A 404 32.37 -18.07 4.39
CA ALA A 404 31.50 -17.05 4.98
C ALA A 404 31.76 -15.69 4.37
N TYR A 405 30.71 -14.88 4.24
CA TYR A 405 30.73 -13.56 3.65
C TYR A 405 29.97 -12.58 4.55
N LEU A 406 30.55 -11.40 4.74
CA LEU A 406 29.92 -10.26 5.41
C LEU A 406 29.94 -9.07 4.45
N THR A 407 28.78 -8.48 4.18
CA THR A 407 28.64 -7.40 3.18
C THR A 407 27.87 -6.22 3.77
N PRO A 408 28.55 -5.26 4.43
CA PRO A 408 27.99 -3.96 4.74
C PRO A 408 27.92 -3.07 3.49
N SER A 409 26.86 -2.27 3.41
CA SER A 409 26.62 -1.35 2.28
C SER A 409 25.67 -0.21 2.65
N LEU A 410 25.76 0.88 1.91
CA LEU A 410 24.85 2.01 1.91
C LEU A 410 24.02 1.98 0.62
N ILE A 411 22.72 2.25 0.73
CA ILE A 411 21.79 2.32 -0.40
C ILE A 411 21.13 3.69 -0.37
N GLN A 412 21.28 4.47 -1.43
CA GLN A 412 20.50 5.68 -1.66
C GLN A 412 19.43 5.36 -2.69
N ASN A 413 18.16 5.56 -2.37
CA ASN A 413 17.09 5.50 -3.35
C ASN A 413 16.73 6.90 -3.87
N ILE A 414 16.20 6.96 -5.08
CA ILE A 414 15.72 8.18 -5.74
C ILE A 414 14.49 7.80 -6.55
N THR A 415 13.37 8.47 -6.31
CA THR A 415 12.09 8.13 -6.91
C THR A 415 11.46 9.33 -7.60
N SER A 416 10.78 9.09 -8.72
CA SER A 416 10.05 10.13 -9.45
C SER A 416 8.84 9.54 -10.16
N GLY A 417 7.79 10.34 -10.37
CA GLY A 417 6.56 9.88 -11.02
C GLY A 417 5.67 9.05 -10.09
N ASP A 418 5.89 9.14 -8.78
CA ASP A 418 5.09 8.56 -7.70
C ASP A 418 3.90 9.45 -7.33
N ASP A 419 3.42 10.19 -8.32
CA ASP A 419 2.28 11.07 -8.22
C ASP A 419 0.98 10.28 -8.45
N VAL A 420 -0.01 10.48 -7.57
CA VAL A 420 -1.28 9.76 -7.64
C VAL A 420 -2.43 10.75 -7.74
N LYS A 421 -3.31 10.53 -8.74
CA LYS A 421 -4.53 11.30 -8.92
C LYS A 421 -5.74 10.42 -8.66
N ILE A 422 -6.52 10.78 -7.64
CA ILE A 422 -7.80 10.13 -7.32
C ILE A 422 -8.94 11.11 -7.66
N THR A 423 -10.06 10.60 -8.18
CA THR A 423 -11.26 11.43 -8.44
C THR A 423 -11.59 12.28 -7.21
N ASN A 424 -11.76 13.59 -7.40
CA ASN A 424 -12.12 14.56 -6.37
C ASN A 424 -11.17 14.63 -5.16
N LEU A 425 -9.94 14.13 -5.30
CA LEU A 425 -8.82 14.43 -4.41
C LEU A 425 -7.83 15.33 -5.14
N ASP A 426 -7.27 16.31 -4.42
CA ASP A 426 -6.12 17.04 -4.94
C ASP A 426 -4.98 16.06 -5.27
N LYS A 427 -4.19 16.39 -6.29
CA LYS A 427 -3.07 15.55 -6.71
C LYS A 427 -2.10 15.38 -5.54
N VAL A 428 -1.90 14.14 -5.10
CA VAL A 428 -0.92 13.83 -4.06
C VAL A 428 0.40 13.61 -4.76
N ASN A 429 1.35 14.50 -4.48
CA ASN A 429 2.70 14.39 -5.00
C ASN A 429 3.58 13.63 -4.01
N SER A 430 4.53 12.87 -4.55
CA SER A 430 5.54 12.16 -3.76
C SER A 430 4.95 11.14 -2.77
N ALA A 431 4.20 10.16 -3.28
CA ALA A 431 3.64 9.08 -2.48
C ALA A 431 4.70 8.13 -1.89
N TYR A 432 5.91 8.12 -2.46
CA TYR A 432 7.08 7.44 -1.95
C TYR A 432 8.06 8.44 -1.32
N GLU A 433 8.76 8.02 -0.27
CA GLU A 433 9.83 8.84 0.33
C GLU A 433 11.20 8.20 0.13
N ASP A 434 12.09 8.99 -0.47
CA ASP A 434 13.51 8.67 -0.59
C ASP A 434 14.19 8.66 0.79
N ASP A 435 15.24 7.86 0.92
CA ASP A 435 15.88 7.46 2.14
C ASP A 435 17.32 6.98 1.87
N LEU A 436 18.16 7.10 2.90
CA LEU A 436 19.49 6.52 2.92
C LEU A 436 19.46 5.30 3.83
N LEU A 437 19.60 4.12 3.24
CA LEU A 437 19.52 2.86 3.95
C LEU A 437 20.92 2.30 4.20
N VAL A 438 21.09 1.64 5.34
CA VAL A 438 22.24 0.81 5.66
C VAL A 438 21.79 -0.64 5.55
N LYS A 439 22.55 -1.45 4.82
CA LYS A 439 22.31 -2.90 4.72
C LYS A 439 23.53 -3.66 5.18
N THR A 440 23.30 -4.69 6.00
CA THR A 440 24.30 -5.69 6.34
C THR A 440 23.81 -7.07 5.95
N GLU A 441 24.56 -7.77 5.10
CA GLU A 441 24.28 -9.15 4.71
C GLU A 441 25.35 -10.10 5.26
N PHE A 442 24.90 -11.22 5.81
CA PHE A 442 25.73 -12.37 6.11
C PHE A 442 25.33 -13.54 5.21
N ARG A 443 26.32 -14.18 4.59
CA ARG A 443 26.10 -15.32 3.70
C ARG A 443 27.09 -16.43 4.03
N ILE A 444 26.61 -17.66 4.00
CA ILE A 444 27.45 -18.86 4.02
C ILE A 444 27.28 -19.61 2.70
N GLY A 445 28.36 -20.21 2.21
CA GLY A 445 28.36 -21.07 1.04
C GLY A 445 29.11 -22.35 1.33
N TYR A 446 28.62 -23.47 0.82
CA TYR A 446 29.24 -24.78 0.96
C TYR A 446 29.31 -25.51 -0.37
N ASP A 447 30.50 -25.99 -0.72
CA ASP A 447 30.72 -26.83 -1.88
C ASP A 447 30.53 -28.30 -1.52
N PHE A 448 29.46 -28.92 -2.01
CA PHE A 448 29.24 -30.36 -1.85
C PHE A 448 30.15 -31.19 -2.77
N SER A 449 30.52 -30.61 -3.90
CA SER A 449 31.39 -31.19 -4.92
C SER A 449 32.03 -30.07 -5.74
N GLU A 450 32.92 -30.43 -6.68
CA GLU A 450 33.49 -29.46 -7.64
C GLU A 450 32.44 -28.79 -8.54
N SER A 451 31.24 -29.38 -8.65
CA SER A 451 30.17 -28.91 -9.53
C SER A 451 28.92 -28.41 -8.80
N SER A 452 28.80 -28.63 -7.49
CA SER A 452 27.57 -28.30 -6.75
C SER A 452 27.87 -27.46 -5.50
N ASN A 453 27.22 -26.31 -5.40
CA ASN A 453 27.34 -25.40 -4.27
C ASN A 453 25.95 -25.01 -3.76
N ALA A 454 25.78 -24.89 -2.45
CA ALA A 454 24.62 -24.22 -1.86
C ALA A 454 25.06 -23.03 -1.02
N GLY A 455 24.16 -22.05 -0.96
CA GLY A 455 24.29 -20.86 -0.14
C GLY A 455 23.08 -20.65 0.74
N ALA A 456 23.30 -19.96 1.85
CA ALA A 456 22.25 -19.36 2.65
C ALA A 456 22.66 -17.93 2.98
N PHE A 457 21.71 -17.01 3.03
CA PHE A 457 21.96 -15.65 3.45
C PHE A 457 20.89 -15.14 4.39
N ILE A 458 21.27 -14.15 5.18
CA ILE A 458 20.39 -13.29 5.93
C ILE A 458 20.89 -11.85 5.76
N ASN A 459 19.99 -10.91 5.54
CA ASN A 459 20.33 -9.50 5.57
C ASN A 459 19.31 -8.71 6.37
N TYR A 460 19.80 -7.61 6.93
CA TYR A 460 19.00 -6.59 7.57
C TYR A 460 19.31 -5.25 6.90
N THR A 461 18.26 -4.56 6.47
CA THR A 461 18.32 -3.23 5.88
C THR A 461 17.55 -2.28 6.80
N TYR A 462 18.12 -1.12 7.13
CA TYR A 462 17.45 -0.14 7.97
C TYR A 462 17.77 1.29 7.50
N GLY A 463 16.79 2.18 7.64
CA GLY A 463 16.85 3.62 7.38
C GLY A 463 16.22 4.37 8.56
N ALA A 464 15.86 5.64 8.37
CA ALA A 464 15.19 6.40 9.42
C ALA A 464 13.80 5.84 9.76
N ASN A 465 13.06 5.48 8.71
CA ASN A 465 11.63 5.12 8.75
C ASN A 465 11.36 3.85 7.94
N TYR A 466 12.37 2.99 7.82
CA TYR A 466 12.32 1.77 7.05
C TYR A 466 13.18 0.72 7.72
N ASP A 467 12.65 -0.47 7.88
CA ASP A 467 13.49 -1.62 8.19
C ASP A 467 12.98 -2.87 7.51
N ALA A 468 13.89 -3.80 7.29
CA ALA A 468 13.53 -5.04 6.65
C ALA A 468 14.56 -6.14 6.91
N ILE A 469 14.03 -7.35 7.02
CA ILE A 469 14.81 -8.58 7.12
C ILE A 469 14.57 -9.43 5.89
N SER A 470 15.61 -10.08 5.38
CA SER A 470 15.47 -11.07 4.32
C SER A 470 16.36 -12.26 4.59
N ALA A 471 15.86 -13.42 4.21
CA ALA A 471 16.60 -14.67 4.28
C ALA A 471 16.30 -15.52 3.05
N GLY A 472 17.29 -16.28 2.61
CA GLY A 472 17.13 -17.13 1.45
C GLY A 472 18.15 -18.25 1.38
N LEU A 473 17.84 -19.19 0.50
CA LEU A 473 18.65 -20.36 0.19
C LEU A 473 18.85 -20.43 -1.32
N ASP A 474 20.05 -20.78 -1.73
CA ASP A 474 20.35 -20.98 -3.14
C ASP A 474 21.15 -22.24 -3.40
N VAL A 475 20.95 -22.81 -4.59
CA VAL A 475 21.71 -23.93 -5.10
C VAL A 475 22.19 -23.59 -6.49
N LYS A 476 23.45 -23.90 -6.76
CA LYS A 476 24.11 -23.69 -8.04
C LYS A 476 24.77 -24.97 -8.51
N TYR A 477 24.64 -25.25 -9.80
CA TYR A 477 25.28 -26.37 -10.47
C TYR A 477 26.15 -25.89 -11.63
N LEU A 478 27.39 -26.37 -11.70
CA LEU A 478 28.38 -26.08 -12.73
C LEU A 478 28.54 -27.31 -13.65
N PHE A 479 28.35 -27.13 -14.96
CA PHE A 479 28.41 -28.20 -15.96
C PHE A 479 29.83 -28.54 -16.40
#